data_AF-A0A4Y2I5T2-F1
#
_entry.id   AF-A0A4Y2I5T2-F1
#
_cell.length_a   1.000
_cell.length_b   1.000
_cell.length_c   1.000
_cell.angle_alpha   90.00
_cell.angle_beta   90.00
_cell.angle_gamma   90.00
#
_symmetry.space_group_name_H-M   'P 1'
#
loop_
_entity.id
_entity.type
_entity.pdbx_description
1 polymer ?
#
loop_
_entity_poly.entity_id
_entity_poly.type
_entity_poly.pdbx_seq_one_letter_code
_entity_poly.pdbx_strand_id
1 'polypeptide(L)'
;MKIFVKALVREGVAFLHLRNKFKHLSDAKVKEGMFIGPQIKALFRDEEFETKTVRSRKAILVFKSVCAHFLGNKKAENYEGLVCDIVKCFRVIGCIMSFKLHVLVSQLNFFPQNLGAISDEHGERFHQDISMFEKRFSG
;
A
#
# COMPACT_ATOMS: atom_id res chain seq x y z
N MET A 1 0.03 -5.28 -1.25
CA MET A 1 -0.50 -3.95 -0.88
C MET A 1 -2.01 -3.92 -0.68
N LYS A 2 -2.85 -4.31 -1.65
CA LYS A 2 -4.34 -4.25 -1.54
C LYS A 2 -4.90 -4.89 -0.26
N ILE A 3 -4.44 -6.11 0.07
CA ILE A 3 -4.85 -6.84 1.28
C ILE A 3 -4.40 -6.17 2.59
N PHE A 4 -3.30 -5.40 2.55
CA PHE A 4 -2.85 -4.68 3.74
C PHE A 4 -3.80 -3.55 4.09
N VAL A 5 -4.14 -2.69 3.13
CA VAL A 5 -5.03 -1.57 3.41
C VAL A 5 -6.42 -2.08 3.78
N LYS A 6 -6.90 -3.18 3.18
CA LYS A 6 -8.12 -3.87 3.61
C LYS A 6 -8.09 -4.27 5.09
N ALA A 7 -6.97 -4.83 5.56
CA ALA A 7 -6.84 -5.24 6.97
C ALA A 7 -6.69 -4.04 7.93
N LEU A 8 -6.17 -2.91 7.46
CA LEU A 8 -6.09 -1.67 8.22
C LEU A 8 -7.44 -0.96 8.36
N VAL A 9 -8.27 -1.06 7.32
CA VAL A 9 -9.58 -0.41 7.22
C VAL A 9 -10.66 -1.41 7.62
N ARG A 10 -10.64 -1.85 8.88
CA ARG A 10 -11.84 -2.45 9.47
C ARG A 10 -12.89 -1.36 9.66
N GLU A 11 -14.17 -1.74 9.57
CA GLU A 11 -15.31 -0.83 9.71
C GLU A 11 -15.17 0.08 10.95
N GLY A 12 -15.50 1.37 10.81
CA GLY A 12 -15.35 2.37 11.89
C GLY A 12 -14.78 3.71 11.44
N VAL A 13 -14.17 4.44 12.37
CA VAL A 13 -13.72 5.83 12.17
C VAL A 13 -12.66 5.99 11.06
N ALA A 14 -11.78 5.01 10.87
CA ALA A 14 -10.78 5.04 9.80
C ALA A 14 -11.42 4.89 8.41
N PHE A 15 -12.47 4.06 8.28
CA PHE A 15 -13.21 3.92 7.03
C PHE A 15 -13.94 5.22 6.65
N LEU A 16 -14.61 5.85 7.61
CA LEU A 16 -15.29 7.14 7.40
C LEU A 16 -14.31 8.25 7.00
N HIS A 17 -13.12 8.27 7.61
CA HIS A 17 -12.05 9.19 7.22
C HIS A 17 -11.61 9.00 5.77
N LEU A 18 -11.39 7.75 5.34
CA LEU A 18 -10.97 7.46 3.98
C LEU A 18 -12.06 7.75 2.95
N ARG A 19 -13.32 7.50 3.29
CA ARG A 19 -14.50 7.90 2.54
C ARG A 19 -14.51 9.41 2.28
N ASN A 20 -14.28 10.21 3.32
CA ASN A 20 -14.26 11.66 3.22
C ASN A 20 -13.05 12.17 2.44
N LYS A 21 -11.88 11.53 2.60
CA LYS A 21 -10.64 11.92 1.92
C LYS A 21 -10.65 11.57 0.42
N PHE A 22 -11.17 10.40 0.06
CA PHE A 22 -11.19 9.90 -1.30
C PHE A 22 -12.62 9.81 -1.82
N LYS A 23 -13.31 10.95 -1.92
CA LYS A 23 -14.73 11.03 -2.33
C LYS A 23 -15.03 10.43 -3.71
N HIS A 24 -14.02 10.36 -4.58
CA HIS A 24 -14.12 9.74 -5.91
C HIS A 24 -14.04 8.20 -5.90
N LEU A 25 -13.76 7.58 -4.74
CA LEU A 25 -13.73 6.12 -4.59
C LEU A 25 -15.05 5.57 -4.04
N SER A 26 -15.55 4.50 -4.66
CA SER A 26 -16.73 3.78 -4.17
C SER A 26 -16.48 3.09 -2.82
N ASP A 27 -17.56 2.80 -2.08
CA ASP A 27 -17.54 2.08 -0.80
C ASP A 27 -16.76 0.77 -0.91
N ALA A 28 -17.07 0.01 -1.96
CA ALA A 28 -16.40 -1.24 -2.27
C ALA A 28 -14.88 -1.04 -2.44
N LYS A 29 -14.43 0.00 -3.15
CA LYS A 29 -12.98 0.26 -3.34
C LYS A 29 -12.28 0.60 -2.03
N VAL A 30 -12.89 1.44 -1.18
CA VAL A 30 -12.33 1.80 0.13
C VAL A 30 -12.31 0.59 1.07
N LYS A 31 -13.40 -0.18 1.13
CA LYS A 31 -13.54 -1.38 1.97
C LYS A 31 -12.57 -2.49 1.56
N GLU A 32 -12.35 -2.66 0.27
CA GLU A 32 -11.40 -3.66 -0.27
C GLU A 32 -9.94 -3.18 -0.27
N GLY A 33 -9.65 -1.97 0.23
CA GLY A 33 -8.29 -1.45 0.24
C GLY A 33 -7.71 -1.22 -1.16
N MET A 34 -8.56 -0.96 -2.16
CA MET A 34 -8.16 -0.79 -3.56
C MET A 34 -7.68 0.64 -3.84
N PHE A 35 -6.45 0.92 -3.39
CA PHE A 35 -5.77 2.17 -3.61
C PHE A 35 -4.66 2.03 -4.66
N ILE A 36 -4.51 3.05 -5.50
CA ILE A 36 -3.36 3.16 -6.44
C ILE A 36 -2.15 3.78 -5.74
N GLY A 37 -0.96 3.67 -6.35
CA GLY A 37 0.30 4.18 -5.80
C GLY A 37 0.21 5.62 -5.24
N PRO A 38 -0.29 6.61 -6.01
CA PRO A 38 -0.46 7.98 -5.52
C PRO A 38 -1.38 8.09 -4.29
N GLN A 39 -2.46 7.30 -4.23
CA GLN A 39 -3.38 7.31 -3.09
C GLN A 39 -2.74 6.70 -1.85
N ILE A 40 -1.94 5.64 -2.00
CA ILE A 40 -1.15 5.05 -0.90
C ILE A 40 -0.13 6.06 -0.38
N LYS A 41 0.58 6.78 -1.27
CA LYS A 41 1.51 7.85 -0.89
C LYS A 41 0.77 8.97 -0.13
N ALA A 42 -0.43 9.36 -0.56
CA ALA A 42 -1.25 10.36 0.12
C ALA A 42 -1.79 9.87 1.48
N LEU A 43 -2.09 8.57 1.59
CA LEU A 43 -2.51 7.92 2.83
C LEU A 43 -1.37 7.92 3.86
N PHE A 44 -0.13 7.69 3.44
CA PHE A 44 1.01 7.71 4.34
C PHE A 44 1.44 9.10 4.79
N ARG A 45 0.98 10.17 4.15
CA ARG A 45 1.19 11.53 4.64
C ARG A 45 0.08 12.01 5.58
N ASP A 46 -0.91 11.17 5.81
CA ASP A 46 -2.09 11.50 6.60
C ASP A 46 -1.89 11.13 8.07
N GLU A 47 -1.55 12.12 8.89
CA GLU A 47 -1.42 11.93 10.34
C GLU A 47 -2.76 11.57 11.00
N GLU A 48 -3.87 12.11 10.49
CA GLU A 48 -5.20 11.82 11.02
C GLU A 48 -5.61 10.36 10.72
N PHE A 49 -5.16 9.80 9.59
CA PHE A 49 -5.34 8.37 9.33
C PHE A 49 -4.58 7.50 10.34
N GLU A 50 -3.35 7.87 10.70
CA GLU A 50 -2.57 7.14 11.71
C GLU A 50 -3.25 7.16 13.09
N THR A 51 -3.78 8.31 13.50
CA THR A 51 -4.44 8.44 14.81
C THR A 51 -5.75 7.66 14.86
N LYS A 52 -6.48 7.58 13.74
CA LYS A 52 -7.72 6.77 13.65
C LYS A 52 -7.48 5.26 13.53
N THR A 53 -6.23 4.82 13.36
CA THR A 53 -5.85 3.41 13.19
C THR A 53 -4.99 2.88 14.36
N VAL A 54 -5.33 3.25 15.60
CA VAL A 54 -4.54 2.94 16.82
C VAL A 54 -4.12 1.47 16.93
N ARG A 55 -5.05 0.52 16.72
CA ARG A 55 -4.77 -0.93 16.80
C ARG A 55 -3.75 -1.43 15.77
N SER A 56 -3.66 -0.74 14.64
CA SER A 56 -2.83 -1.13 13.50
C SER A 56 -1.71 -0.12 13.21
N ARG A 57 -1.49 0.85 14.11
CA ARG A 57 -0.52 1.94 13.93
C ARG A 57 0.89 1.41 13.71
N LYS A 58 1.32 0.44 14.53
CA LYS A 58 2.62 -0.22 14.36
C LYS A 58 2.75 -0.85 12.97
N ALA A 59 1.71 -1.53 12.49
CA ALA A 59 1.73 -2.13 11.16
C ALA A 59 1.86 -1.07 10.06
N ILE A 60 1.15 0.07 10.19
CA ILE A 60 1.26 1.20 9.26
C ILE A 60 2.67 1.77 9.23
N LEU A 61 3.28 2.01 10.38
CA LEU A 61 4.64 2.56 10.47
C LEU A 61 5.67 1.62 9.83
N VAL A 62 5.61 0.33 10.13
CA VAL A 62 6.48 -0.67 9.52
C VAL A 62 6.26 -0.74 8.01
N PHE A 63 5.02 -0.66 7.55
CA PHE A 63 4.72 -0.67 6.12
C PHE A 63 5.24 0.58 5.40
N LYS A 64 5.15 1.77 6.01
CA LYS A 64 5.79 2.97 5.49
C LYS A 64 7.29 2.77 5.34
N SER A 65 7.92 2.17 6.34
CA SER A 65 9.35 1.85 6.33
C SER A 65 9.70 0.89 5.20
N VAL A 66 8.94 -0.21 5.01
CA VAL A 66 9.10 -1.13 3.87
C VAL A 66 8.94 -0.41 2.53
N CYS A 67 7.97 0.49 2.39
CA CYS A 67 7.77 1.23 1.15
C CYS A 67 8.92 2.20 0.85
N ALA A 68 9.47 2.85 1.87
CA ALA A 68 10.54 3.82 1.71
C ALA A 68 11.92 3.17 1.50
N HIS A 69 12.19 2.08 2.20
CA HIS A 69 13.53 1.49 2.30
C HIS A 69 13.68 0.15 1.58
N PHE A 70 12.58 -0.45 1.11
CA PHE A 70 12.65 -1.66 0.29
C PHE A 70 12.00 -1.41 -1.08
N LEU A 71 10.71 -1.15 -1.13
CA LEU A 71 9.95 -1.00 -2.39
C LEU A 71 10.19 0.33 -3.13
N GLY A 72 11.09 1.17 -2.63
CA GLY A 72 11.52 2.39 -3.29
C GLY A 72 12.58 2.11 -4.37
N ASN A 73 13.28 3.15 -4.80
CA ASN A 73 14.32 3.00 -5.82
C ASN A 73 15.51 2.17 -5.32
N LYS A 74 15.92 2.34 -4.06
CA LYS A 74 17.07 1.65 -3.47
C LYS A 74 16.63 0.77 -2.32
N LYS A 75 17.08 -0.49 -2.35
CA LYS A 75 16.97 -1.43 -1.24
C LYS A 75 17.96 -1.05 -0.12
N ALA A 76 17.47 -0.89 1.10
CA ALA A 76 18.31 -0.69 2.29
C ALA A 76 18.97 -2.01 2.71
N GLU A 77 20.12 -1.96 3.38
CA GLU A 77 20.85 -3.16 3.82
C GLU A 77 20.04 -4.01 4.81
N ASN A 78 19.24 -3.36 5.68
CA ASN A 78 18.41 -4.01 6.69
C ASN A 78 17.02 -4.44 6.16
N TYR A 79 16.82 -4.56 4.85
CA TYR A 79 15.52 -4.86 4.25
C TYR A 79 14.89 -6.17 4.76
N GLU A 80 15.69 -7.19 5.05
CA GLU A 80 15.20 -8.46 5.60
C GLU A 80 14.50 -8.26 6.96
N GLY A 81 15.07 -7.41 7.82
CA GLY A 81 14.48 -7.04 9.11
C GLY A 81 13.15 -6.32 8.91
N LEU A 82 13.07 -5.37 7.97
CA LEU A 82 11.84 -4.64 7.65
C LEU A 82 10.73 -5.59 7.17
N VAL A 83 11.09 -6.57 6.34
CA VAL A 83 10.13 -7.57 5.84
C VAL A 83 9.75 -8.59 6.91
N CYS A 84 10.65 -8.94 7.82
CA CYS A 84 10.33 -9.77 8.97
C CYS A 84 9.32 -9.05 9.90
N ASP A 85 9.55 -7.77 10.17
CA ASP A 85 8.71 -6.97 11.06
C ASP A 85 7.30 -6.76 10.50
N ILE A 86 7.17 -6.57 9.18
CA ILE A 86 5.87 -6.42 8.57
C ILE A 86 5.06 -7.72 8.66
N VAL A 87 5.69 -8.88 8.43
CA VAL A 87 5.03 -10.19 8.55
C VAL A 87 4.55 -10.42 9.99
N LYS A 88 5.38 -10.09 10.99
CA LYS A 88 4.99 -10.17 12.41
C LYS A 88 3.79 -9.27 12.71
N CYS A 89 3.81 -8.03 12.25
CA CYS A 89 2.71 -7.09 12.45
C CYS A 89 1.41 -7.59 11.81
N PHE A 90 1.47 -8.15 10.59
CA PHE A 90 0.31 -8.71 9.90
C PHE A 90 -0.30 -9.88 10.66
N ARG A 91 0.53 -10.77 11.22
CA ARG A 91 0.07 -11.88 12.04
C ARG A 91 -0.65 -11.39 13.29
N VAL A 92 -0.12 -10.37 13.97
CA VAL A 92 -0.73 -9.78 15.18
C VAL A 92 -2.09 -9.15 14.90
N ILE A 93 -2.25 -8.46 13.76
CA ILE A 93 -3.55 -7.85 13.39
C ILE A 93 -4.52 -8.83 12.73
N GLY A 94 -4.16 -10.12 12.62
CA GLY A 94 -4.98 -11.16 11.98
C GLY A 94 -5.17 -10.96 10.48
N CYS A 95 -4.21 -10.33 9.80
CA CYS A 95 -4.23 -10.17 8.35
C CYS A 95 -3.75 -11.48 7.68
N ILE A 96 -4.57 -12.03 6.80
CA ILE A 96 -4.20 -13.20 6.00
C ILE A 96 -3.09 -12.81 5.03
N MET A 97 -2.06 -13.63 4.96
CA MET A 97 -0.94 -13.40 4.05
C MET A 97 -1.40 -13.54 2.59
N SER A 98 -1.39 -12.43 1.86
CA SER A 98 -1.65 -12.46 0.42
C SER A 98 -0.57 -13.23 -0.34
N PHE A 99 -0.92 -13.81 -1.49
CA PHE A 99 0.07 -14.42 -2.40
C PHE A 99 1.24 -13.46 -2.71
N LYS A 100 0.94 -12.17 -2.96
CA LYS A 100 1.99 -11.15 -3.21
C LYS A 100 2.95 -10.97 -2.03
N LEU A 101 2.44 -11.03 -0.79
CA LEU A 101 3.27 -10.92 0.40
C LEU A 101 4.10 -12.19 0.60
N HIS A 102 3.51 -13.36 0.36
CA HIS A 102 4.21 -14.63 0.40
C HIS A 102 5.37 -14.68 -0.61
N VAL A 103 5.12 -14.27 -1.86
CA VAL A 103 6.16 -14.16 -2.91
C VAL A 103 7.25 -13.18 -2.49
N LEU A 104 6.87 -12.00 -1.98
CA LEU A 104 7.80 -10.98 -1.53
C LEU A 104 8.73 -11.49 -0.41
N VAL A 105 8.21 -12.25 0.55
CA VAL A 105 8.99 -12.86 1.64
C VAL A 105 9.86 -14.02 1.13
N SER A 106 9.33 -14.86 0.23
CA SER A 106 10.03 -16.05 -0.27
C SER A 106 11.15 -15.72 -1.25
N GLN A 107 11.06 -14.59 -1.95
CA GLN A 107 11.99 -14.21 -3.02
C GLN A 107 12.77 -12.93 -2.70
N LEU A 108 13.00 -12.63 -1.42
CA LEU A 108 13.71 -11.42 -1.00
C LEU A 108 15.07 -11.23 -1.67
N ASN A 109 15.81 -12.33 -1.88
CA ASN A 109 17.14 -12.31 -2.46
C ASN A 109 17.14 -12.23 -3.99
N PHE A 110 15.98 -12.40 -4.64
CA PHE A 110 15.86 -12.28 -6.09
C PHE A 110 15.81 -10.81 -6.55
N PHE A 111 15.43 -9.88 -5.66
CA PHE A 111 15.29 -8.48 -6.01
C PHE A 111 16.65 -7.76 -6.14
N PRO A 112 16.90 -7.05 -7.26
CA PRO A 112 18.11 -6.28 -7.47
C PRO A 112 18.18 -5.09 -6.51
N GLN A 113 19.36 -4.49 -6.38
CA GLN A 113 19.58 -3.34 -5.49
C GLN A 113 18.73 -2.12 -5.89
N ASN A 114 18.48 -1.96 -7.20
CA ASN A 114 17.61 -0.91 -7.74
C ASN A 114 16.27 -1.49 -8.20
N LEU A 115 15.28 -1.48 -7.30
CA LEU A 115 13.91 -1.93 -7.57
C LEU A 115 13.16 -0.97 -8.50
N GLY A 116 13.51 0.32 -8.49
CA GLY A 116 12.90 1.32 -9.36
C GLY A 116 13.16 1.04 -10.84
N ALA A 117 14.33 0.47 -11.17
CA ALA A 117 14.70 0.13 -12.55
C ALA A 117 13.87 -1.03 -13.15
N ILE A 118 13.31 -1.89 -12.31
CA ILE A 118 12.47 -3.02 -12.73
C ILE A 118 10.98 -2.79 -12.40
N SER A 119 10.65 -1.63 -11.84
CA SER A 119 9.28 -1.27 -11.47
C SER A 119 8.49 -0.82 -12.69
N ASP A 120 7.27 -1.33 -12.83
CA ASP A 120 6.32 -0.91 -13.87
C ASP A 120 5.56 0.37 -13.51
N GLU A 121 6.10 1.22 -12.62
CA GLU A 121 5.45 2.48 -12.21
C GLU A 121 5.22 3.42 -13.42
N HIS A 122 6.08 3.37 -14.44
CA HIS A 122 5.92 4.14 -15.66
C HIS A 122 4.78 3.63 -16.54
N GLY A 123 4.66 2.31 -16.74
CA GLY A 123 3.55 1.71 -17.50
C GLY A 123 2.21 1.97 -16.81
N GLU A 124 2.14 1.76 -15.50
CA GLU A 124 0.95 2.04 -14.69
C GLU A 124 0.53 3.53 -14.73
N ARG A 125 1.50 4.46 -14.78
CA ARG A 125 1.21 5.89 -14.92
C ARG A 125 0.67 6.23 -16.30
N PHE A 126 1.27 5.67 -17.35
CA PHE A 126 0.81 5.85 -18.72
C PHE A 126 -0.64 5.37 -18.90
N HIS A 127 -1.00 4.21 -18.35
CA HIS A 127 -2.38 3.72 -18.37
C HIS A 127 -3.37 4.65 -17.64
N GLN A 128 -2.96 5.26 -16.53
CA GLN A 128 -3.80 6.22 -15.80
C GLN A 128 -4.02 7.50 -16.59
N ASP A 129 -2.97 8.02 -17.23
CA ASP A 129 -3.04 9.22 -18.05
C ASP A 129 -3.94 8.98 -19.26
N ILE A 130 -3.77 7.88 -19.98
CA ILE A 130 -4.64 7.50 -21.12
C ILE A 130 -6.10 7.34 -20.69
N SER A 131 -6.37 6.67 -19.57
CA SER A 131 -7.76 6.47 -19.12
C SER A 131 -8.50 7.79 -18.85
N MET A 132 -7.78 8.86 -18.46
CA MET A 132 -8.36 10.19 -18.34
C MET A 132 -8.71 10.81 -19.70
N PHE A 133 -7.88 10.59 -20.72
CA PHE A 133 -8.18 11.01 -22.08
C PHE A 133 -9.36 10.22 -22.65
N GLU A 134 -9.35 8.89 -22.56
CA GLU A 134 -10.45 8.04 -23.05
C GLU A 134 -11.81 8.49 -22.49
N LYS A 135 -11.93 8.74 -21.18
CA LYS A 135 -13.18 9.21 -20.57
C LYS A 135 -13.67 10.57 -21.07
N ARG A 136 -12.77 11.42 -21.55
CA ARG A 136 -13.12 12.73 -22.12
C ARG A 136 -13.58 12.62 -23.57
N PHE A 137 -13.17 11.58 -24.28
CA PHE A 137 -13.41 11.40 -25.72
C PHE A 137 -14.36 10.24 -26.05
N SER A 138 -14.69 9.39 -25.07
CA SER A 138 -15.79 8.43 -25.17
C SER A 138 -17.12 9.17 -24.97
N GLY A 139 -17.86 9.38 -26.06
CA GLY A 139 -19.22 9.94 -26.05
C GLY A 139 -20.23 9.06 -25.33
#